data_AF-A0A6B2XYY4-F1
#
_entry.id   AF-A0A6B2XYY4-F1
#
_cell.length_a   1.000
_cell.length_b   1.000
_cell.length_c   1.000
_cell.angle_alpha   90.00
_cell.angle_beta   90.00
_cell.angle_gamma   90.00
#
_symmetry.space_group_name_H-M   'P 1'
#
loop_
_entity.id
_entity.type
_entity.pdbx_description
1 polymer ?
#
loop_
_entity_poly.entity_id
_entity_poly.type
_entity_poly.pdbx_seq_one_letter_code
_entity_poly.pdbx_strand_id
1 'polypeptide(L)' 'LRGIDVKIGERNPAEKGFVPQAKRWIVEQTNGILMFYRRLVRDYEHRLASSRSRVFWAMTSVMARRLTGITLPSWRAA' A
#
# COMPACT_ATOMS: atom_id res chain seq x y z
N LEU A 1 4.36 -21.24 -12.13
CA LEU A 1 3.92 -19.83 -11.87
C LEU A 1 2.41 -19.79 -12.07
N ARG A 2 1.61 -19.67 -11.00
CA ARG A 2 0.16 -19.49 -11.16
C ARG A 2 -0.04 -18.09 -11.74
N GLY A 3 -0.59 -18.00 -12.95
CA GLY A 3 -0.89 -16.72 -13.59
C GLY A 3 -1.90 -15.95 -12.76
N ILE A 4 -1.71 -14.63 -12.66
CA ILE A 4 -2.71 -13.74 -12.07
C ILE A 4 -3.67 -13.36 -13.18
N ASP A 5 -4.96 -13.68 -13.03
CA ASP A 5 -6.01 -13.19 -13.93
C ASP A 5 -6.29 -11.72 -13.62
N VAL A 6 -5.96 -10.84 -14.55
CA VAL A 6 -6.14 -9.39 -14.40
C VAL A 6 -7.34 -8.96 -15.23
N LYS A 7 -8.39 -8.51 -14.55
CA LYS A 7 -9.54 -7.87 -15.20
C LYS A 7 -9.42 -6.36 -15.07
N ILE A 8 -9.35 -5.67 -16.21
CA ILE A 8 -9.33 -4.22 -16.26
C ILE A 8 -10.79 -3.76 -16.18
N GLY A 9 -11.13 -3.02 -15.12
CA GLY A 9 -12.46 -2.43 -14.97
C GLY A 9 -12.53 -1.09 -15.68
N GLU A 10 -13.53 -0.91 -16.55
CA GLU A 10 -13.84 0.37 -17.16
C GLU A 10 -14.79 1.18 -16.25
N ARG A 11 -14.70 2.51 -16.35
CA ARG A 11 -15.65 3.39 -15.65
C ARG A 11 -17.02 3.27 -16.31
N ASN A 12 -18.06 3.07 -15.49
CA ASN A 12 -19.44 3.09 -15.97
C ASN A 12 -19.80 4.49 -16.51
N PRO A 13 -20.16 4.65 -17.79
CA PRO A 13 -20.46 5.96 -18.38
C PRO A 13 -21.74 6.60 -17.83
N ALA A 14 -22.65 5.81 -17.25
CA ALA A 14 -23.87 6.32 -16.60
C ALA A 14 -23.57 6.97 -15.22
N GLU A 15 -22.44 6.63 -14.60
CA GLU A 15 -22.05 7.16 -13.30
C GLU A 15 -21.33 8.51 -13.44
N LYS A 16 -21.91 9.55 -12.84
CA LYS A 16 -21.30 10.89 -12.76
C LYS A 16 -20.55 11.06 -11.44
N GLY A 17 -19.37 11.67 -11.50
CA GLY A 17 -18.54 11.91 -10.32
C GLY A 17 -17.64 10.73 -9.94
N PHE A 18 -17.08 10.79 -8.73
CA PHE A 18 -16.21 9.75 -8.19
C PHE A 18 -17.04 8.67 -7.49
N VAL A 19 -16.95 7.44 -7.98
CA VAL A 19 -17.59 6.26 -7.36
C VAL A 19 -16.52 5.41 -6.67
N PRO A 20 -16.51 5.35 -5.33
CA PRO A 20 -15.54 4.53 -4.59
C PRO A 20 -15.63 3.06 -5.00
N GLN A 21 -14.54 2.52 -5.50
CA GLN A 21 -14.46 1.10 -5.87
C GLN A 21 -14.29 0.24 -4.61
N ALA A 22 -15.05 -0.85 -4.52
CA ALA A 22 -14.97 -1.77 -3.40
C ALA A 22 -13.52 -2.25 -3.20
N LYS A 23 -13.04 -2.22 -1.96
CA LYS A 23 -11.69 -2.63 -1.54
C LYS A 23 -10.51 -1.80 -2.12
N ARG A 24 -10.76 -0.77 -2.94
CA ARG A 24 -9.70 0.11 -3.49
C ARG A 24 -8.87 0.79 -2.39
N TRP A 25 -9.52 1.13 -1.27
CA TRP A 25 -8.87 1.70 -0.11
C TRP A 25 -7.72 0.83 0.45
N ILE A 26 -7.79 -0.50 0.29
CA ILE A 26 -6.74 -1.41 0.76
C ILE A 26 -5.46 -1.22 -0.07
N VAL A 27 -5.60 -1.05 -1.39
CA VAL A 27 -4.48 -0.78 -2.30
C VAL A 27 -3.88 0.58 -1.98
N GLU A 28 -4.72 1.60 -1.83
CA GLU A 28 -4.29 2.96 -1.52
C GLU A 28 -3.60 3.03 -0.15
N GLN A 29 -4.13 2.34 0.86
CA GLN A 29 -3.49 2.21 2.17
C GLN A 29 -2.12 1.52 2.07
N THR A 30 -2.02 0.44 1.29
CA THR A 30 -0.75 -0.28 1.07
C THR A 30 0.27 0.65 0.42
N ASN A 31 -0.12 1.39 -0.61
CA ASN A 31 0.74 2.39 -1.24
C ASN A 31 1.16 3.49 -0.25
N GLY A 32 0.23 3.98 0.57
CA GLY A 32 0.54 4.95 1.63
C GLY A 32 1.56 4.43 2.64
N ILE A 33 1.45 3.17 3.07
CA ILE A 33 2.46 2.52 3.93
C ILE A 33 3.81 2.46 3.21
N LEU A 34 3.84 2.01 1.95
CA LEU A 34 5.09 1.92 1.19
C LEU A 34 5.73 3.29 0.94
N MET A 35 4.94 4.34 0.73
CA MET A 35 5.43 5.73 0.65
C MET A 35 6.02 6.19 1.97
N PHE A 36 5.38 5.89 3.10
CA PHE A 36 5.90 6.23 4.44
C PHE A 36 7.28 5.61 4.68
N TYR A 37 7.50 4.39 4.20
CA TYR A 37 8.82 3.72 4.20
C TYR A 37 9.72 4.09 3.00
N ARG A 38 9.37 5.16 2.27
CA ARG A 38 10.11 5.71 1.11
C ARG A 38 10.41 4.67 0.03
N ARG A 39 9.53 3.67 -0.14
CA ARG A 39 9.75 2.59 -1.11
C ARG A 39 9.32 2.97 -2.53
N LEU A 40 8.33 3.83 -2.68
CA LEU A 40 7.79 4.24 -4.00
C LEU A 40 8.46 5.48 -4.60
N VAL A 41 9.34 6.16 -3.86
CA VAL A 41 9.96 7.42 -4.30
C VAL A 41 11.15 7.19 -5.23
N ARG A 42 11.91 6.10 -5.03
CA ARG A 42 13.01 5.71 -5.92
C ARG A 42 13.34 4.24 -5.76
N ASP A 43 13.67 3.56 -6.86
CA ASP A 43 14.20 2.20 -6.82
C ASP A 43 15.67 2.22 -6.43
N TYR A 44 15.91 2.27 -5.12
CA TYR A 44 17.25 2.13 -4.54
C TYR A 44 17.75 0.68 -4.52
N GLU A 45 16.92 -0.29 -4.95
CA GLU A 45 17.18 -1.72 -4.79
C GLU A 45 17.37 -2.39 -6.14
N HIS A 46 18.61 -2.71 -6.48
CA HIS A 46 18.94 -3.43 -7.71
C HIS A 46 18.57 -4.92 -7.66
N ARG A 47 18.49 -5.51 -6.46
CA ARG A 47 18.19 -6.94 -6.28
C ARG A 47 16.74 -7.15 -5.89
N LEU A 48 16.07 -8.07 -6.57
CA LEU A 48 14.69 -8.50 -6.26
C LEU A 48 14.55 -8.97 -4.81
N ALA A 49 15.56 -9.66 -4.27
CA ALA A 49 15.56 -10.12 -2.89
C ALA A 49 15.49 -8.94 -1.89
N SER A 50 16.24 -7.87 -2.13
CA SER A 50 16.20 -6.65 -1.32
C SER A 50 14.86 -5.94 -1.45
N SER A 51 14.34 -5.85 -2.68
CA SER A 51 12.99 -5.30 -2.93
C SER A 51 11.92 -6.02 -2.13
N ARG A 52 11.95 -7.35 -2.17
CA ARG A 52 11.03 -8.19 -1.40
C ARG A 52 11.19 -8.00 0.11
N SER A 53 12.43 -7.91 0.62
CA SER A 53 12.65 -7.70 2.05
C SER A 53 12.10 -6.37 2.55
N ARG A 54 12.17 -5.30 1.76
CA ARG A 54 11.60 -4.01 2.17
C ARG A 54 10.08 -3.98 2.24
N VAL A 55 9.39 -4.73 1.38
CA VAL A 55 7.93 -4.91 1.49
C VAL A 55 7.58 -5.62 2.81
N PHE A 56 8.29 -6.71 3.14
CA PHE A 56 8.06 -7.41 4.40
C PHE A 56 8.40 -6.58 5.63
N TRP A 57 9.47 -5.78 5.58
CA TRP A 57 9.83 -4.85 6.64
C TRP A 57 8.70 -3.83 6.91
N ALA A 58 8.19 -3.20 5.85
CA ALA A 58 7.09 -2.24 5.96
C ALA A 58 5.84 -2.89 6.60
N MET A 59 5.46 -4.10 6.18
CA MET A 59 4.31 -4.80 6.75
C MET A 59 4.54 -5.27 8.19
N THR A 60 5.75 -5.71 8.53
CA THR A 60 6.12 -6.12 9.90
C THR A 60 5.94 -4.96 10.87
N SER A 61 6.35 -3.75 10.47
CA SER A 61 6.14 -2.55 11.28
C SER A 61 4.65 -2.25 11.55
N VAL A 62 3.78 -2.52 10.58
CA VAL A 62 2.33 -2.31 10.70
C VAL A 62 1.75 -3.33 11.66
N MET A 63 2.14 -4.61 11.52
CA MET A 63 1.71 -5.67 12.43
C MET A 63 2.18 -5.41 13.85
N ALA A 64 3.44 -5.00 14.05
CA ALA A 64 3.98 -4.66 15.36
C ALA A 64 3.17 -3.54 16.04
N ARG A 65 2.83 -2.46 15.32
CA ARG A 65 1.99 -1.38 15.86
C ARG A 65 0.57 -1.84 16.21
N ARG A 66 -0.02 -2.72 15.39
CA ARG A 66 -1.35 -3.29 15.68
C ARG A 66 -1.34 -4.16 16.93
N LEU A 67 -0.26 -4.92 17.14
CA LEU A 67 -0.10 -5.80 18.30
C LEU A 67 0.10 -4.99 19.60
N THR A 68 0.86 -3.91 19.54
CA THR A 68 1.17 -3.10 20.73
C THR A 68 0.15 -2.00 21.01
N GLY A 69 -0.73 -1.68 20.05
CA GLY A 69 -1.63 -0.53 20.12
C GLY A 69 -0.92 0.82 20.05
N ILE A 70 0.40 0.84 19.81
CA ILE A 70 1.19 2.07 19.78
C ILE A 70 0.90 2.80 18.47
N THR A 71 0.24 3.95 18.58
CA THR A 71 0.12 4.91 17.50
C THR A 71 1.33 5.84 17.57
N LEU A 72 2.21 5.81 16.55
CA LEU A 72 3.28 6.81 16.44
C LEU A 72 2.65 8.20 16.35
N PRO A 73 3.25 9.25 16.95
CA PRO A 73 2.77 10.60 16.80
C PRO A 73 2.58 10.91 15.31
N SER A 74 1.34 11.10 14.90
CA SER A 74 1.08 11.58 13.55
C SER A 74 1.39 13.07 13.52
N TRP A 75 1.80 13.59 12.36
CA TRP A 75 1.97 15.04 12.16
C TRP A 75 0.70 15.85 12.45
N ARG A 76 -0.47 15.20 12.58
CA ARG A 76 -1.74 15.83 12.97
C ARG A 76 -1.89 16.00 14.49
N ALA A 77 -1.02 15.39 15.28
CA ALA A 77 -1.00 15.51 16.74
C ALA A 77 0.05 16.55 17.22
N ALA A 78 0.68 17.27 16.29
CA ALA A 78 1.59 18.38 16.53
C ALA A 78 0.88 19.72 16.31
#